data_AF-A0A4S2AKN6-F1
#
_entry.id   AF-A0A4S2AKN6-F1
#
_cell.length_a   1.000
_cell.length_b   1.000
_cell.length_c   1.000
_cell.angle_alpha   90.00
_cell.angle_beta   90.00
_cell.angle_gamma   90.00
#
_symmetry.space_group_name_H-M   'P 1'
#
loop_
_entity.id
_entity.type
_entity.pdbx_description
1 polymer ?
#
loop_
_entity_poly.entity_id
_entity_poly.type
_entity_poly.pdbx_seq_one_letter_code
_entity_poly.pdbx_strand_id
1 'polypeptide(L)'
;MKLILCLNSLEKAILLLDEAIAIDSSYVLAYTHKSQCLDRLGRVQEALQTCLSAEKYALENPYYYTLKGVYLEKSGKVEVAHKAYQKSFMLFGEELKKKPDANVCINYIMAKYLYDGKEMSGQEMESLMPVTFTASEKKDVLDFFKTVSLVQAKQGLLGKPVDTRKK
;
A
#
# COMPACT_ATOMS: atom_id res chain seq x y z
N MET A 1 -28.85 -4.37 6.73
CA MET A 1 -28.24 -5.48 7.50
C MET A 1 -26.76 -5.71 7.22
N LYS A 2 -26.30 -5.74 5.95
CA LYS A 2 -24.89 -5.98 5.58
C LYS A 2 -23.88 -5.00 6.21
N LEU A 3 -24.20 -3.70 6.27
CA LEU A 3 -23.31 -2.67 6.85
C LEU A 3 -23.03 -2.87 8.34
N ILE A 4 -24.06 -3.15 9.15
CA ILE A 4 -23.92 -3.38 10.60
C ILE A 4 -23.10 -4.64 10.88
N LEU A 5 -23.32 -5.72 10.10
CA LEU A 5 -22.51 -6.94 10.20
C LEU A 5 -21.04 -6.66 9.88
N CYS A 6 -20.75 -5.87 8.84
CA CYS A 6 -19.37 -5.50 8.50
C CYS A 6 -18.70 -4.68 9.61
N LEU A 7 -19.39 -3.71 10.22
CA LEU A 7 -18.83 -2.94 11.34
C LEU A 7 -18.49 -3.87 12.51
N ASN A 8 -19.42 -4.74 12.91
CA ASN A 8 -19.21 -5.71 13.98
C ASN A 8 -18.04 -6.68 13.70
N SER A 9 -17.86 -7.09 12.44
CA SER A 9 -16.73 -7.93 12.04
C SER A 9 -15.39 -7.20 12.10
N LEU A 10 -15.34 -5.91 11.75
CA LEU A 10 -14.12 -5.13 11.82
C LEU A 10 -13.66 -4.89 13.26
N GLU A 11 -14.59 -4.63 14.19
CA GLU A 11 -14.22 -4.47 15.60
C GLU A 11 -13.72 -5.78 16.22
N LYS A 12 -14.34 -6.91 15.88
CA LYS A 12 -13.83 -8.23 16.28
C LYS A 12 -12.44 -8.51 15.72
N ALA A 13 -12.17 -8.12 14.48
CA ALA A 13 -10.84 -8.27 13.89
C ALA A 13 -9.81 -7.43 14.63
N ILE A 14 -10.14 -6.20 15.04
CA ILE A 14 -9.25 -5.34 15.83
C ILE A 14 -8.88 -6.01 17.16
N LEU A 15 -9.84 -6.60 17.88
CA LEU A 15 -9.57 -7.31 19.13
C LEU A 15 -8.60 -8.48 18.94
N LEU A 16 -8.79 -9.30 17.90
CA LEU A 16 -7.88 -10.42 17.59
C LEU A 16 -6.48 -9.94 17.20
N LEU A 17 -6.39 -8.80 16.52
CA LEU A 17 -5.11 -8.21 16.14
C LEU A 17 -4.39 -7.60 17.35
N ASP A 18 -5.13 -7.06 18.32
CA ASP A 18 -4.59 -6.64 19.62
C ASP A 18 -4.02 -7.82 20.41
N GLU A 19 -4.71 -8.96 20.43
CA GLU A 19 -4.20 -10.19 21.01
C GLU A 19 -2.92 -10.66 20.30
N ALA A 20 -2.90 -10.65 18.96
CA ALA A 20 -1.71 -11.01 18.18
C ALA A 20 -0.51 -10.11 18.48
N ILE A 21 -0.73 -8.79 18.63
CA ILE A 21 0.31 -7.82 19.00
C ILE A 21 0.78 -8.04 20.45
N ALA A 22 -0.11 -8.41 21.36
CA ALA A 22 0.24 -8.71 22.74
C ALA A 22 1.10 -9.98 22.86
N ILE A 23 0.83 -10.98 22.01
CA ILE A 23 1.62 -12.23 21.91
C ILE A 23 2.98 -11.96 21.26
N ASP A 24 3.00 -11.25 20.14
CA ASP A 24 4.22 -10.88 19.43
C ASP A 24 4.18 -9.40 19.00
N SER A 25 4.84 -8.58 19.81
CA SER A 25 4.95 -7.15 19.55
C SER A 25 5.66 -6.82 18.23
N SER A 26 6.45 -7.75 17.66
CA SER A 26 7.19 -7.57 16.41
C SER A 26 6.40 -7.94 15.16
N TYR A 27 5.17 -8.43 15.31
CA TYR A 27 4.37 -8.92 14.20
C TYR A 27 3.77 -7.78 13.36
N VAL A 28 4.56 -7.24 12.42
CA VAL A 28 4.22 -6.06 11.58
C VAL A 28 2.89 -6.21 10.82
N LEU A 29 2.54 -7.43 10.39
CA LEU A 29 1.28 -7.69 9.69
C LEU A 29 0.05 -7.42 10.57
N ALA A 30 0.13 -7.68 11.89
CA ALA A 30 -0.99 -7.41 12.79
C ALA A 30 -1.29 -5.90 12.89
N TYR A 31 -0.25 -5.06 13.04
CA TYR A 31 -0.41 -3.60 13.01
C TYR A 31 -0.94 -3.10 11.67
N THR A 32 -0.46 -3.67 10.57
CA THR A 32 -0.90 -3.33 9.21
C THR A 32 -2.39 -3.61 9.04
N HIS A 33 -2.86 -4.82 9.40
CA HIS A 33 -4.27 -5.15 9.32
C HIS A 33 -5.13 -4.35 10.31
N LYS A 34 -4.63 -4.12 11.53
CA LYS A 34 -5.37 -3.36 12.54
C LYS A 34 -5.62 -1.94 12.08
N SER A 35 -4.58 -1.29 11.57
CA SER A 35 -4.70 0.06 11.01
C SER A 35 -5.70 0.11 9.83
N GLN A 36 -5.68 -0.89 8.93
CA GLN A 36 -6.66 -0.97 7.83
C GLN A 36 -8.11 -1.16 8.32
N CYS A 37 -8.32 -1.97 9.36
CA CYS A 37 -9.64 -2.10 9.99
C CYS A 37 -10.10 -0.77 10.57
N LEU A 38 -9.23 -0.08 11.32
CA LEU A 38 -9.51 1.25 11.89
C LEU A 38 -9.84 2.28 10.80
N ASP A 39 -9.09 2.30 9.70
CA ASP A 39 -9.34 3.18 8.56
C ASP A 39 -10.70 2.91 7.89
N ARG A 40 -11.06 1.63 7.72
CA ARG A 40 -12.39 1.24 7.19
C ARG A 40 -13.55 1.64 8.10
N LEU A 41 -13.28 1.85 9.38
CA LEU A 41 -14.22 2.38 10.38
C LEU A 41 -14.22 3.91 10.45
N GLY A 42 -13.41 4.60 9.66
CA GLY A 42 -13.25 6.05 9.67
C GLY A 42 -12.32 6.57 10.80
N ARG A 43 -11.69 5.68 11.57
CA ARG A 43 -10.79 5.98 12.69
C ARG A 43 -9.36 6.24 12.21
N VAL A 44 -9.20 7.17 11.27
CA VAL A 44 -7.94 7.41 10.52
C VAL A 44 -6.77 7.77 11.44
N GLN A 45 -7.00 8.56 12.50
CA GLN A 45 -5.93 8.93 13.44
C GLN A 45 -5.42 7.72 14.23
N GLU A 46 -6.32 6.83 14.68
CA GLU A 46 -5.94 5.60 15.37
C GLU A 46 -5.24 4.62 14.42
N ALA A 47 -5.66 4.59 13.15
CA ALA A 47 -4.97 3.83 12.10
C ALA A 47 -3.52 4.32 11.92
N LEU A 48 -3.30 5.63 11.86
CA LEU A 48 -1.96 6.21 11.77
C LEU A 48 -1.11 5.86 13.00
N GLN A 49 -1.65 6.03 14.21
CA GLN A 49 -0.91 5.69 15.44
C GLN A 49 -0.53 4.20 15.49
N THR A 50 -1.48 3.32 15.14
CA THR A 50 -1.25 1.87 15.08
C THR A 50 -0.20 1.50 14.03
N CYS A 51 -0.22 2.18 12.87
CA CYS A 51 0.82 1.99 11.87
C CYS A 51 2.18 2.40 12.44
N LEU A 52 2.29 3.61 13.00
CA LEU A 52 3.56 4.13 13.54
C LEU A 52 4.13 3.30 14.69
N SER A 53 3.32 2.63 15.50
CA SER A 53 3.83 1.75 16.58
C SER A 53 4.63 0.54 16.07
N ALA A 54 4.44 0.13 14.81
CA ALA A 54 5.19 -0.96 14.20
C ALA A 54 6.57 -0.56 13.64
N GLU A 55 6.91 0.73 13.63
CA GLU A 55 8.03 1.27 12.84
C GLU A 55 9.37 0.56 13.12
N LYS A 56 9.67 0.34 14.40
CA LYS A 56 10.94 -0.28 14.82
C LYS A 56 11.12 -1.72 14.34
N TYR A 57 10.02 -2.40 13.98
CA TYR A 57 10.03 -3.77 13.45
C TYR A 57 9.92 -3.82 11.92
N ALA A 58 9.67 -2.68 11.28
CA ALA A 58 9.31 -2.59 9.86
C ALA A 58 10.30 -1.76 9.03
N LEU A 59 11.51 -1.52 9.55
CA LEU A 59 12.51 -0.62 8.94
C LEU A 59 12.91 -1.00 7.51
N GLU A 60 12.81 -2.29 7.16
CA GLU A 60 13.11 -2.84 5.83
C GLU A 60 11.85 -3.31 5.07
N ASN A 61 10.65 -3.02 5.59
CA ASN A 61 9.40 -3.46 4.97
C ASN A 61 8.83 -2.37 4.04
N PRO A 62 8.82 -2.55 2.70
CA PRO A 62 8.31 -1.53 1.79
C PRO A 62 6.80 -1.28 1.93
N TYR A 63 6.01 -2.32 2.22
CA TYR A 63 4.56 -2.21 2.42
C TYR A 63 4.22 -1.32 3.61
N TYR A 64 5.02 -1.40 4.69
CA TYR A 64 4.88 -0.51 5.84
C TYR A 64 5.02 0.96 5.44
N TYR A 65 6.05 1.30 4.67
CA TYR A 65 6.27 2.70 4.24
C TYR A 65 5.20 3.19 3.26
N THR A 66 4.68 2.33 2.39
CA THR A 66 3.51 2.67 1.56
C THR A 66 2.32 3.04 2.45
N LEU A 67 2.00 2.22 3.44
CA LEU A 67 0.86 2.43 4.32
C LEU A 67 1.04 3.67 5.21
N LYS A 68 2.26 3.88 5.74
CA LYS A 68 2.64 5.09 6.47
C LYS A 68 2.41 6.33 5.62
N GLY A 69 2.86 6.32 4.36
CA GLY A 69 2.62 7.42 3.41
C GLY A 69 1.14 7.68 3.19
N VAL A 70 0.34 6.63 2.97
CA VAL A 70 -1.12 6.74 2.78
C VAL A 70 -1.79 7.42 3.97
N TYR A 71 -1.50 6.98 5.20
CA TYR A 71 -2.13 7.58 6.39
C TYR A 71 -1.64 9.00 6.69
N LEU A 72 -0.38 9.31 6.40
CA LEU A 72 0.14 10.67 6.51
C LEU A 72 -0.53 11.60 5.49
N GLU A 73 -0.72 11.15 4.24
CA GLU A 73 -1.42 11.91 3.19
C GLU A 73 -2.89 12.12 3.55
N LYS A 74 -3.59 11.08 4.02
CA LYS A 74 -4.96 11.19 4.55
C LYS A 74 -5.08 12.19 5.70
N SER A 75 -4.02 12.33 6.50
CA SER A 75 -3.95 13.27 7.63
C SER A 75 -3.44 14.66 7.24
N GLY A 76 -3.26 14.95 5.94
CA GLY A 76 -2.79 16.24 5.44
C GLY A 76 -1.29 16.51 5.59
N LYS A 77 -0.50 15.53 6.04
CA LYS A 77 0.95 15.65 6.26
C LYS A 77 1.73 15.25 5.01
N VAL A 78 1.51 15.98 3.91
CA VAL A 78 1.95 15.61 2.56
C VAL A 78 3.48 15.49 2.44
N GLU A 79 4.25 16.39 3.04
CA GLU A 79 5.71 16.39 2.97
C GLU A 79 6.32 15.17 3.66
N VAL A 80 5.72 14.74 4.77
CA VAL A 80 6.16 13.55 5.51
C VAL A 80 5.71 12.28 4.79
N ALA A 81 4.51 12.30 4.18
CA ALA A 81 4.04 11.21 3.33
C ALA A 81 4.97 10.97 2.14
N HIS A 82 5.44 12.03 1.49
CA HIS A 82 6.38 11.94 0.36
C HIS A 82 7.69 11.22 0.76
N LYS A 83 8.25 11.52 1.94
CA LYS A 83 9.43 10.79 2.46
C LYS A 83 9.15 9.31 2.69
N ALA A 84 7.96 8.95 3.17
CA ALA A 84 7.57 7.56 3.35
C ALA A 84 7.43 6.84 1.99
N TYR A 85 6.79 7.47 1.00
CA TYR A 85 6.70 6.92 -0.35
C TYR A 85 8.08 6.75 -1.01
N GLN A 86 8.99 7.71 -0.83
CA GLN A 86 10.37 7.59 -1.31
C GLN A 86 11.06 6.35 -0.72
N LYS A 87 10.92 6.13 0.60
CA LYS A 87 11.50 4.96 1.27
C LYS A 87 10.88 3.65 0.79
N SER A 88 9.57 3.62 0.59
CA SER A 88 8.85 2.48 0.00
C SER A 88 9.37 2.16 -1.42
N PHE A 89 9.49 3.16 -2.27
CA PHE A 89 10.00 3.01 -3.64
C PHE A 89 11.42 2.42 -3.67
N MET A 90 12.32 2.93 -2.82
CA MET A 90 13.69 2.40 -2.72
C MET A 90 13.70 0.93 -2.27
N LEU A 91 12.94 0.59 -1.22
CA LEU A 91 12.88 -0.77 -0.68
C LEU A 91 12.26 -1.77 -1.66
N PHE A 92 11.19 -1.41 -2.37
CA PHE A 92 10.65 -2.26 -3.44
C PHE A 92 11.64 -2.44 -4.59
N GLY A 93 12.41 -1.40 -4.93
CA GLY A 93 13.47 -1.52 -5.92
C GLY A 93 14.59 -2.49 -5.50
N GLU A 94 14.95 -2.50 -4.22
CA GLU A 94 15.89 -3.47 -3.65
C GLU A 94 15.32 -4.89 -3.63
N GLU A 95 14.06 -5.05 -3.21
CA GLU A 95 13.35 -6.33 -3.20
C GLU A 95 13.24 -6.91 -4.61
N LEU A 96 12.83 -6.11 -5.59
CA LEU A 96 12.68 -6.51 -6.99
C LEU A 96 13.99 -6.97 -7.61
N LYS A 97 15.12 -6.35 -7.23
CA LYS A 97 16.46 -6.77 -7.66
C LYS A 97 16.84 -8.14 -7.08
N LYS A 98 16.50 -8.39 -5.80
CA LYS A 98 16.80 -9.66 -5.11
C LYS A 98 15.92 -10.80 -5.61
N LYS A 99 14.64 -10.50 -5.82
CA LYS A 99 13.61 -11.45 -6.23
C LYS A 99 12.73 -10.79 -7.29
N PRO A 100 13.08 -10.93 -8.58
CA PRO A 100 12.22 -10.49 -9.66
C PRO A 100 10.89 -11.26 -9.60
N ASP A 101 9.80 -10.53 -9.36
CA ASP A 101 8.44 -11.07 -9.25
C ASP A 101 7.44 -10.02 -9.75
N ALA A 102 6.42 -10.45 -10.49
CA ALA A 102 5.44 -9.54 -11.11
C ALA A 102 4.68 -8.70 -10.07
N ASN A 103 4.33 -9.27 -8.91
CA ASN A 103 3.62 -8.53 -7.85
C ASN A 103 4.54 -7.50 -7.19
N VAL A 104 5.81 -7.86 -6.95
CA VAL A 104 6.81 -6.91 -6.45
C VAL A 104 7.01 -5.78 -7.46
N CYS A 105 7.02 -6.07 -8.76
CA CYS A 105 7.12 -5.07 -9.82
C CYS A 105 5.90 -4.14 -9.87
N ILE A 106 4.68 -4.67 -9.74
CA ILE A 106 3.46 -3.87 -9.62
C ILE A 106 3.57 -2.91 -8.43
N ASN A 107 3.99 -3.40 -7.27
CA ASN A 107 4.15 -2.58 -6.07
C ASN A 107 5.27 -1.53 -6.23
N TYR A 108 6.37 -1.88 -6.90
CA TYR A 108 7.45 -0.95 -7.25
C TYR A 108 6.98 0.20 -8.15
N ILE A 109 6.24 -0.11 -9.22
CA ILE A 109 5.65 0.88 -10.12
C ILE A 109 4.62 1.74 -9.36
N MET A 110 3.82 1.13 -8.50
CA MET A 110 2.86 1.86 -7.67
C MET A 110 3.56 2.80 -6.67
N ALA A 111 4.62 2.34 -6.01
CA ALA A 111 5.40 3.16 -5.08
C ALA A 111 6.11 4.32 -5.80
N LYS A 112 6.61 4.09 -7.01
CA LYS A 112 7.14 5.15 -7.88
C LYS A 112 6.09 6.20 -8.18
N TYR A 113 4.88 5.77 -8.56
CA TYR A 113 3.77 6.69 -8.81
C TYR A 113 3.39 7.51 -7.57
N LEU A 114 3.32 6.87 -6.39
CA LEU A 114 3.02 7.56 -5.13
C LEU A 114 4.09 8.58 -4.75
N TYR A 115 5.35 8.27 -5.05
CA TYR A 115 6.50 9.15 -4.80
C TYR A 115 6.56 10.33 -5.80
N ASP A 116 6.53 10.05 -7.11
CA ASP A 116 6.70 11.05 -8.17
C ASP A 116 5.43 11.85 -8.43
N GLY A 117 4.25 11.28 -8.15
CA GLY A 117 2.94 11.86 -8.45
C GLY A 117 2.59 11.92 -9.94
N LYS A 118 3.39 11.27 -10.81
CA LYS A 118 3.27 11.34 -12.27
C LYS A 118 2.75 10.03 -12.84
N GLU A 119 1.69 10.10 -13.62
CA GLU A 119 1.20 8.97 -14.40
C GLU A 119 2.28 8.48 -15.37
N MET A 120 2.25 7.17 -15.66
CA MET A 120 3.21 6.52 -16.55
C MET A 120 2.45 5.81 -17.66
N SER A 121 2.95 5.92 -18.88
CA SER A 121 2.57 5.12 -20.02
C SER A 121 3.03 3.66 -19.87
N GLY A 122 2.47 2.76 -20.67
CA GLY A 122 2.91 1.36 -20.70
C GLY A 122 4.40 1.21 -21.04
N GLN A 123 4.93 2.06 -21.94
CA GLN A 123 6.35 2.06 -22.30
C GLN A 123 7.25 2.50 -21.13
N GLU A 124 6.83 3.52 -20.39
CA GLU A 124 7.54 3.95 -19.18
C GLU A 124 7.51 2.86 -18.11
N MET A 125 6.36 2.20 -17.91
CA MET A 125 6.25 1.05 -17.01
C MET A 125 7.17 -0.11 -17.44
N GLU A 126 7.19 -0.46 -18.72
CA GLU A 126 8.06 -1.51 -19.26
C GLU A 126 9.55 -1.20 -19.03
N SER A 127 9.95 0.07 -19.14
CA SER A 127 11.34 0.48 -18.91
C SER A 127 11.81 0.27 -17.45
N LEU A 128 10.87 0.16 -16.52
CA LEU A 128 11.12 -0.08 -15.09
C LEU A 128 11.18 -1.57 -14.74
N MET A 129 10.74 -2.46 -15.64
CA MET A 129 10.68 -3.89 -15.39
C MET A 129 12.08 -4.52 -15.47
N PRO A 130 12.39 -5.53 -14.66
CA PRO A 130 13.64 -6.26 -14.77
C PRO A 130 13.83 -6.84 -16.17
N VAL A 131 15.04 -6.74 -16.71
CA VAL A 131 15.39 -7.34 -18.00
C VAL A 131 15.22 -8.87 -18.01
N THR A 132 15.20 -9.49 -16.83
CA THR A 132 14.98 -10.92 -16.63
C THR A 132 13.54 -11.36 -16.80
N PHE A 133 12.57 -10.43 -16.85
CA PHE A 133 11.16 -10.77 -17.04
C PHE A 133 10.92 -11.32 -18.45
N THR A 134 10.20 -12.44 -18.51
CA THR A 134 9.61 -12.99 -19.71
C THR A 134 8.53 -12.04 -20.28
N ALA A 135 8.17 -12.23 -21.55
CA ALA A 135 7.08 -11.48 -22.16
C ALA A 135 5.74 -11.68 -21.42
N SER A 136 5.52 -12.87 -20.83
CA SER A 136 4.32 -13.15 -20.04
C SER A 136 4.30 -12.32 -18.75
N GLU A 137 5.40 -12.29 -17.99
CA GLU A 137 5.47 -11.52 -16.73
C GLU A 137 5.31 -10.02 -16.98
N LYS A 138 5.93 -9.49 -18.05
CA LYS A 138 5.73 -8.08 -18.45
C LYS A 138 4.27 -7.81 -18.77
N LYS A 139 3.62 -8.72 -19.51
CA LYS A 139 2.21 -8.61 -19.86
C LYS A 139 1.33 -8.62 -18.61
N ASP A 140 1.59 -9.49 -17.64
CA ASP A 140 0.81 -9.57 -16.39
C ASP A 140 0.85 -8.25 -15.62
N VAL A 141 2.03 -7.61 -15.52
CA VAL A 141 2.18 -6.30 -14.88
C VAL A 141 1.39 -5.22 -15.62
N LEU A 142 1.47 -5.19 -16.96
CA LEU A 142 0.75 -4.19 -17.76
C LEU A 142 -0.77 -4.39 -17.72
N ASP A 143 -1.23 -5.64 -17.79
CA ASP A 143 -2.65 -5.99 -17.77
C ASP A 143 -3.28 -5.65 -16.39
N PHE A 144 -2.50 -5.73 -15.30
CA PHE A 144 -2.92 -5.18 -14.01
C PHE A 144 -3.23 -3.69 -14.11
N PHE A 145 -2.32 -2.87 -14.65
CA PHE A 145 -2.51 -1.42 -14.73
C PHE A 145 -3.51 -0.97 -15.81
N LYS A 146 -3.85 -1.84 -16.78
CA LYS A 146 -5.01 -1.64 -17.66
C LYS A 146 -6.34 -1.86 -16.93
N THR A 147 -6.36 -2.78 -15.97
CA THR A 147 -7.57 -3.11 -15.20
C THR A 147 -7.82 -2.08 -14.10
N VAL A 148 -6.76 -1.65 -13.42
CA VAL A 148 -6.79 -0.64 -12.36
C VAL A 148 -5.69 0.36 -12.64
N SER A 149 -6.06 1.57 -13.08
CA SER A 149 -5.07 2.61 -13.37
C SER A 149 -4.35 3.04 -12.10
N LEU A 150 -3.15 3.65 -12.23
CA LEU A 150 -2.39 4.19 -11.10
C LEU A 150 -3.22 5.17 -10.26
N VAL A 151 -4.01 6.02 -10.93
CA VAL A 151 -4.92 6.97 -10.29
C VAL A 151 -5.99 6.24 -9.50
N GLN A 152 -6.64 5.22 -10.09
CA GLN A 152 -7.68 4.43 -9.43
C GLN A 152 -7.12 3.66 -8.23
N ALA A 153 -5.93 3.07 -8.37
CA ALA A 153 -5.23 2.38 -7.29
C ALA A 153 -4.94 3.34 -6.13
N LYS A 154 -4.42 4.54 -6.40
CA LYS A 154 -4.17 5.57 -5.37
C LYS A 154 -5.47 6.04 -4.71
N GLN A 155 -6.53 6.26 -5.48
CA GLN A 155 -7.84 6.62 -4.94
C GLN A 155 -8.37 5.53 -4.00
N GLY A 156 -8.23 4.25 -4.38
CA GLY A 156 -8.57 3.10 -3.54
C GLY A 156 -7.78 3.08 -2.23
N LEU A 157 -6.46 3.29 -2.27
CA LEU A 157 -5.62 3.39 -1.06
C LEU A 157 -6.04 4.56 -0.16
N LEU A 158 -6.39 5.71 -0.77
CA LEU A 158 -6.84 6.90 -0.05
C LEU A 158 -8.30 6.83 0.40
N GLY A 159 -9.04 5.76 0.08
CA GLY A 159 -10.48 5.67 0.37
C GLY A 159 -11.31 6.76 -0.32
N LYS A 160 -10.80 7.34 -1.42
CA LYS A 160 -11.50 8.35 -2.22
C LYS A 160 -12.35 7.64 -3.27
N PRO A 161 -13.56 8.16 -3.58
CA PRO A 161 -14.40 7.58 -4.61
C PRO A 161 -13.65 7.57 -5.95
N VAL A 162 -13.69 6.41 -6.62
CA VAL A 162 -13.15 6.25 -7.97
C VAL A 162 -14.15 6.83 -8.96
N ASP A 163 -13.83 7.94 -9.61
CA ASP A 163 -14.69 8.47 -10.68
C ASP A 163 -14.54 7.57 -11.92
N THR A 164 -15.47 6.64 -12.08
CA THR A 164 -15.48 5.66 -13.18
C THR A 164 -15.90 6.26 -14.52
N ARG A 165 -16.13 7.57 -14.59
CA ARG A 165 -16.68 8.26 -15.78
C ARG A 165 -15.66 8.76 -16.79
N LYS A 166 -14.37 8.47 -16.61
CA LYS A 166 -13.35 8.70 -17.66
C LYS A 166 -12.83 7.36 -18.15
N LYS A 167 -13.56 6.78 -19.10
CA LYS A 167 -13.04 5.82 -20.08
C LYS A 167 -12.81 6.56 -21.39
#